data_AF-A0A1Q7VJA7-F1
#
_entry.id   AF-A0A1Q7VJA7-F1
#
_cell.length_a   1.000
_cell.length_b   1.000
_cell.length_c   1.000
_cell.angle_alpha   90.00
_cell.angle_beta   90.00
_cell.angle_gamma   90.00
#
_symmetry.space_group_name_H-M   'P 1'
#
loop_
_entity.id
_entity.type
_entity.pdbx_description
1 polymer ?
#
loop_
_entity_poly.entity_id
_entity_poly.type
_entity_poly.pdbx_seq_one_letter_code
_entity_poly.pdbx_strand_id
1 'polypeptide(L)'
;MVGEVRDNPVKQALSRGGRAPGAMGIPGEFGHRDYLAAVDRIVAACAAHAKAPAIFAIDALWAREYAAKGFRLMVYGVDQLLLQDALGRGLDLLRDAFHEAEADKGSPG
;
A
#
# COMPACT_ATOMS: atom_id res chain seq x y z
N MET A 1 13.39 -19.42 25.40
CA MET A 1 12.54 -18.27 25.77
C MET A 1 11.40 -18.19 24.75
N VAL A 2 10.38 -19.04 24.91
CA VAL A 2 9.23 -19.16 24.00
C VAL A 2 8.01 -18.76 24.81
N GLY A 3 7.62 -17.50 24.68
CA GLY A 3 6.42 -16.97 25.32
C GLY A 3 6.03 -15.69 24.65
N GLU A 4 5.52 -15.72 23.40
CA GLU A 4 4.96 -14.50 22.80
C GLU A 4 4.09 -14.69 21.53
N VAL A 5 3.21 -15.68 21.56
CA VAL A 5 2.15 -15.80 20.53
C VAL A 5 0.76 -15.87 21.16
N ARG A 6 0.61 -16.50 22.33
CA ARG A 6 -0.68 -16.66 23.00
C ARG A 6 -1.21 -15.39 23.66
N ASP A 7 -0.36 -14.54 24.23
CA ASP A 7 -0.81 -13.38 25.02
C ASP A 7 -0.91 -12.06 24.22
N ASN A 8 -0.77 -12.11 22.89
CA ASN A 8 -0.87 -10.90 22.06
C ASN A 8 -2.29 -10.76 21.47
N PRO A 9 -3.17 -9.92 22.05
CA PRO A 9 -4.56 -9.80 21.61
C PRO A 9 -4.69 -9.27 20.18
N VAL A 10 -3.70 -8.53 19.67
CA VAL A 10 -3.67 -8.08 18.27
C VAL A 10 -3.38 -9.24 17.32
N LYS A 11 -2.46 -10.14 17.67
CA LYS A 11 -2.23 -11.38 16.89
C LYS A 11 -3.47 -12.30 16.93
N GLN A 12 -4.21 -12.32 18.03
CA GLN A 12 -5.48 -13.05 18.13
C GLN A 12 -6.61 -12.40 17.31
N ALA A 13 -6.68 -11.07 17.25
CA ALA A 13 -7.63 -10.37 16.39
C ALA A 13 -7.35 -10.65 14.90
N LEU A 14 -6.07 -10.70 14.51
CA LEU A 14 -5.64 -11.10 13.16
C LEU A 14 -6.08 -12.54 12.84
N SER A 15 -5.86 -13.50 13.74
CA SER A 15 -6.27 -14.90 13.51
C SER A 15 -7.79 -15.12 13.49
N ARG A 16 -8.57 -14.27 14.19
CA ARG A 16 -10.04 -14.29 14.19
C ARG A 16 -10.71 -13.42 13.13
N GLY A 17 -9.93 -12.79 12.25
CA GLY A 17 -10.45 -12.22 11.01
C GLY A 17 -9.81 -10.94 10.52
N GLY A 18 -8.58 -10.63 10.92
CA GLY A 18 -7.72 -9.70 10.19
C GLY A 18 -6.85 -10.47 9.19
N ARG A 19 -7.43 -10.89 8.07
CA ARG A 19 -6.75 -11.70 7.06
C ARG A 19 -6.67 -10.94 5.73
N ALA A 20 -5.57 -11.16 5.00
CA ALA A 20 -5.46 -10.68 3.63
C ALA A 20 -6.51 -11.36 2.73
N PRO A 21 -6.95 -10.74 1.62
CA PRO A 21 -8.03 -11.29 0.78
C PRO A 21 -7.80 -12.73 0.31
N GLY A 22 -6.55 -13.11 -0.01
CA GLY A 22 -6.20 -14.49 -0.39
C GLY A 22 -6.49 -15.53 0.70
N ALA A 23 -6.34 -15.17 1.98
CA ALA A 23 -6.65 -16.05 3.10
C ALA A 23 -8.14 -16.05 3.49
N MET A 24 -8.96 -15.26 2.79
CA MET A 24 -10.43 -15.22 2.93
C MET A 24 -11.15 -15.85 1.73
N GLY A 25 -10.41 -16.40 0.76
CA GLY A 25 -10.99 -16.99 -0.45
C GLY A 25 -11.40 -15.96 -1.51
N ILE A 26 -10.97 -14.70 -1.36
CA ILE A 26 -11.28 -13.59 -2.27
C ILE A 26 -9.97 -12.93 -2.77
N PRO A 27 -9.09 -13.68 -3.45
CA PRO A 27 -7.76 -13.21 -3.83
C PRO A 27 -7.81 -11.96 -4.71
N GLY A 28 -7.10 -10.91 -4.30
CA GLY A 28 -7.03 -9.63 -5.02
C GLY A 28 -8.22 -8.68 -4.77
N GLU A 29 -9.28 -9.13 -4.09
CA GLU A 29 -10.48 -8.32 -3.85
C GLU A 29 -10.36 -7.44 -2.61
N PHE A 30 -9.51 -6.42 -2.70
CA PHE A 30 -9.29 -5.49 -1.59
C PHE A 30 -10.44 -4.48 -1.36
N GLY A 31 -11.39 -4.39 -2.29
CA GLY A 31 -12.62 -3.62 -2.10
C GLY A 31 -13.75 -4.44 -1.44
N HIS A 32 -13.56 -5.74 -1.22
CA HIS A 32 -14.61 -6.61 -0.69
C HIS A 32 -15.02 -6.18 0.72
N ARG A 33 -16.33 -6.15 0.97
CA ARG A 33 -16.92 -5.70 2.25
C ARG A 33 -16.29 -6.40 3.45
N ASP A 34 -16.09 -7.72 3.38
CA ASP A 34 -15.54 -8.50 4.48
C ASP A 34 -14.07 -8.17 4.78
N TYR A 35 -13.30 -7.82 3.74
CA TYR A 35 -11.93 -7.35 3.92
C TYR A 35 -11.90 -5.98 4.60
N LEU A 36 -12.76 -5.06 4.17
CA LEU A 36 -12.84 -3.74 4.80
C LEU A 36 -13.30 -3.85 6.27
N ALA A 37 -14.27 -4.72 6.56
CA ALA A 37 -14.71 -5.00 7.93
C ALA A 37 -13.61 -5.69 8.77
N ALA A 38 -12.75 -6.50 8.16
CA ALA A 38 -11.56 -7.06 8.79
C ALA A 38 -10.53 -5.98 9.15
N VAL A 39 -10.26 -5.05 8.23
CA VAL A 39 -9.38 -3.89 8.45
C VAL A 39 -9.86 -3.07 9.65
N ASP A 40 -11.16 -2.73 9.68
CA ASP A 40 -11.71 -1.89 10.75
C ASP A 40 -11.60 -2.57 12.13
N ARG A 41 -11.80 -3.90 12.19
CA ARG A 41 -11.59 -4.69 13.42
C ARG A 41 -10.14 -4.68 13.91
N ILE A 42 -9.16 -4.71 13.01
CA ILE A 42 -7.73 -4.60 13.37
C ILE A 42 -7.47 -3.26 14.04
N VAL A 43 -7.93 -2.17 13.44
CA VAL A 43 -7.75 -0.81 14.00
C VAL A 43 -8.37 -0.72 15.40
N ALA A 44 -9.61 -1.17 15.55
CA ALA A 44 -10.30 -1.14 16.84
C ALA A 44 -9.56 -1.95 17.92
N ALA A 45 -9.07 -3.14 17.58
CA ALA A 45 -8.30 -3.97 18.52
C ALA A 45 -6.96 -3.31 18.89
N CYS A 46 -6.25 -2.73 17.93
CA CYS A 46 -5.02 -1.99 18.18
C CYS A 46 -5.26 -0.81 19.13
N ALA A 47 -6.32 -0.03 18.89
CA ALA A 47 -6.70 1.08 19.77
C ALA A 47 -7.03 0.61 21.20
N ALA A 48 -7.82 -0.46 21.35
CA ALA A 48 -8.18 -1.02 22.65
C ALA A 48 -6.98 -1.52 23.47
N HIS A 49 -5.87 -1.84 22.80
CA HIS A 49 -4.65 -2.36 23.43
C HIS A 49 -3.46 -1.40 23.34
N ALA A 50 -3.70 -0.12 23.04
CA ALA A 50 -2.66 0.90 22.91
C ALA A 50 -1.50 0.49 21.98
N LYS A 51 -1.82 -0.22 20.89
CA LYS A 51 -0.87 -0.66 19.86
C LYS A 51 -1.08 0.14 18.58
N ALA A 52 0.02 0.48 17.90
CA ALA A 52 -0.05 1.17 16.61
C ALA A 52 -0.44 0.17 15.49
N PRO A 53 -1.55 0.37 14.77
CA PRO A 53 -1.87 -0.44 13.61
C PRO A 53 -0.94 -0.10 12.44
N ALA A 54 -0.44 -1.16 11.77
CA ALA A 54 0.47 -1.07 10.65
C ALA A 54 -0.09 -1.74 9.38
N ILE A 55 0.19 -1.16 8.21
CA ILE A 55 -0.22 -1.72 6.92
C ILE A 55 0.80 -1.47 5.82
N PHE A 56 0.77 -2.29 4.77
CA PHE A 56 1.50 -2.03 3.54
C PHE A 56 0.60 -1.27 2.55
N ALA A 57 0.89 0.01 2.35
CA ALA A 57 0.25 0.84 1.35
C ALA A 57 1.10 0.83 0.07
N ILE A 58 0.55 0.29 -1.01
CA ILE A 58 1.29 0.14 -2.28
C ILE A 58 1.45 1.46 -3.04
N ASP A 59 0.58 2.44 -2.77
CA ASP A 59 0.56 3.74 -3.41
C ASP A 59 -0.01 4.86 -2.51
N ALA A 60 -0.07 6.07 -3.03
CA ALA A 60 -0.53 7.26 -2.32
C ALA A 60 -2.04 7.28 -2.03
N LEU A 61 -2.87 6.68 -2.88
CA LEU A 61 -4.32 6.60 -2.65
C LEU A 61 -4.58 5.73 -1.42
N TRP A 62 -3.98 4.54 -1.41
CA TRP A 62 -4.03 3.60 -0.29
C TRP A 62 -3.51 4.23 0.99
N ALA A 63 -2.34 4.88 0.94
CA ALA A 63 -1.77 5.54 2.12
C ALA A 63 -2.74 6.55 2.74
N ARG A 64 -3.46 7.32 1.93
CA ARG A 64 -4.46 8.29 2.40
C ARG A 64 -5.68 7.59 3.01
N GLU A 65 -6.21 6.57 2.35
CA GLU A 65 -7.38 5.82 2.82
C GLU A 65 -7.11 5.14 4.17
N TYR A 66 -5.95 4.48 4.32
CA TYR A 66 -5.59 3.83 5.59
C TYR A 66 -5.20 4.84 6.68
N ALA A 67 -4.63 5.99 6.32
CA ALA A 67 -4.41 7.06 7.29
C ALA A 67 -5.74 7.55 7.87
N ALA A 68 -6.75 7.75 7.02
CA ALA A 68 -8.10 8.15 7.44
C ALA A 68 -8.77 7.09 8.32
N LYS A 69 -8.47 5.80 8.10
CA LYS A 69 -8.92 4.68 8.96
C LYS A 69 -8.18 4.59 10.31
N GLY A 70 -7.13 5.37 10.55
CA GLY A 70 -6.40 5.39 11.82
C GLY A 70 -5.09 4.58 11.83
N PHE A 71 -4.60 4.12 10.67
CA PHE A 71 -3.27 3.52 10.58
C PHE A 71 -2.18 4.57 10.79
N ARG A 72 -1.18 4.24 11.63
CA ARG A 72 -0.13 5.18 12.02
C ARG A 72 1.28 4.72 11.71
N LEU A 73 1.45 3.46 11.34
CA LEU A 73 2.68 2.90 10.79
C LEU A 73 2.40 2.36 9.39
N MET A 74 3.19 2.74 8.40
CA MET A 74 2.98 2.30 7.02
C MET A 74 4.29 1.89 6.37
N VAL A 75 4.29 0.72 5.75
CA VAL A 75 5.25 0.40 4.69
C VAL A 75 4.69 1.04 3.42
N TYR A 76 5.51 1.78 2.68
CA TYR A 76 5.07 2.52 1.50
C TYR A 76 5.82 2.06 0.25
N GLY A 77 5.08 1.48 -0.70
CA GLY A 77 5.61 0.99 -1.96
C GLY A 77 6.67 -0.12 -1.85
N VAL A 78 7.14 -0.58 -3.00
CA VAL A 78 8.33 -1.43 -3.11
C VAL A 78 9.41 -0.59 -3.77
N ASP A 79 10.59 -0.52 -3.18
CA ASP A 79 11.73 0.25 -3.68
C ASP A 79 12.02 0.02 -5.17
N GLN A 80 12.05 -1.23 -5.61
CA GLN A 80 12.25 -1.60 -7.00
C GLN A 80 11.16 -1.00 -7.91
N LEU A 81 9.89 -1.06 -7.50
CA LEU A 81 8.77 -0.52 -8.29
C LEU A 81 8.81 1.01 -8.33
N LEU A 82 9.11 1.65 -7.20
CA LEU A 82 9.27 3.12 -7.13
C LEU A 82 10.42 3.60 -8.03
N LEU A 83 11.53 2.87 -8.06
CA LEU A 83 12.66 3.19 -8.92
C LEU A 83 12.33 2.96 -10.39
N GLN A 84 11.67 1.84 -10.73
CA GLN A 84 11.23 1.55 -12.09
C GLN A 84 10.28 2.63 -12.64
N ASP A 85 9.32 3.05 -11.81
CA ASP A 85 8.36 4.11 -12.14
C ASP A 85 9.04 5.47 -12.34
N ALA A 86 9.97 5.85 -11.45
CA ALA A 86 10.74 7.09 -11.58
C ALA A 86 11.64 7.09 -12.83
N LEU A 87 12.33 5.99 -13.11
CA LEU A 87 13.16 5.85 -14.31
C LEU A 87 12.33 5.87 -15.59
N GLY A 88 11.17 5.21 -15.60
CA GLY A 88 10.25 5.22 -16.73
C GLY A 88 9.87 6.65 -17.14
N ARG A 89 9.39 7.45 -16.17
CA ARG A 89 9.08 8.87 -16.40
C ARG A 89 10.25 9.68 -16.95
N GLY A 90 11.45 9.47 -16.40
CA GLY A 90 12.65 10.18 -16.87
C GLY A 90 13.01 9.83 -18.31
N LEU A 91 12.87 8.57 -18.70
CA LEU A 91 13.12 8.12 -20.07
C LEU A 91 12.07 8.62 -21.05
N ASP A 92 10.80 8.69 -20.64
CA ASP A 92 9.73 9.24 -21.47
C ASP A 92 9.98 10.72 -21.78
N LEU A 93 10.31 11.51 -20.74
CA LEU A 93 10.68 12.92 -20.90
C LEU A 93 11.84 13.12 -21.88
N LEU A 94 12.89 12.29 -21.79
CA LEU A 94 14.04 12.39 -22.70
C LEU A 94 13.67 12.07 -24.14
N ARG A 95 12.79 11.09 -24.38
CA ARG A 95 12.32 10.76 -25.73
C ARG A 95 11.52 11.90 -26.32
N ASP A 96 10.62 12.51 -25.55
CA ASP A 96 9.82 13.65 -25.99
C ASP A 96 10.71 14.84 -26.34
N ALA A 97 11.68 15.18 -25.47
CA ALA A 97 12.62 16.28 -25.72
C ALA A 97 13.45 16.08 -26.99
N PHE A 98 13.88 14.85 -27.28
CA PHE A 98 14.59 14.55 -28.53
C PHE A 98 13.70 14.63 -29.76
N HIS A 99 12.43 14.21 -29.67
CA HIS A 99 11.47 14.38 -30.76
C HIS A 99 11.18 15.85 -31.05
N GLU A 100 10.99 16.67 -30.01
CA GLU A 100 10.76 18.12 -30.15
C GLU A 100 11.95 18.84 -30.78
N ALA A 101 13.18 18.52 -30.34
CA ALA A 101 14.39 19.11 -30.89
C ALA A 101 14.60 18.78 -32.38
N GLU A 102 14.21 17.58 -32.83
CA GLU A 102 14.30 17.20 -34.24
C GLU A 102 13.17 17.83 -35.07
N ALA A 103 11.98 18.03 -34.50
CA ALA A 103 10.89 18.74 -35.17
C ALA A 103 11.22 20.22 -35.42
N ASP A 104 11.89 20.89 -34.48
CA ASP A 104 12.31 22.29 -34.60
C ASP A 104 13.35 22.50 -35.73
N LYS A 105 14.24 21.52 -35.94
CA LYS A 105 15.22 21.56 -37.05
C LYS A 105 14.60 21.38 -38.43
N GLY A 106 13.38 20.88 -38.52
CA GLY A 106 12.70 20.55 -39.78
C GLY A 106 11.85 21.69 -40.37
N SER A 107 11.70 22.82 -39.68
CA SER A 107 10.87 23.94 -40.15
C SER A 107 11.68 24.86 -41.07
N PRO A 108 11.41 24.91 -42.39
CA PRO A 108 12.08 25.85 -43.29
C PRO A 108 11.50 27.25 -43.05
N GLY A 109 12.39 28.21 -42.79
CA GLY A 109 12.07 29.64 -42.89
C GLY A 109 11.89 30.10 -44.33
#